data_AF-A0A2I3BRV3-F1
#
_entry.id   AF-A0A2I3BRV3-F1
#
_cell.length_a   1.000
_cell.length_b   1.000
_cell.length_c   1.000
_cell.angle_alpha   90.00
_cell.angle_beta   90.00
_cell.angle_gamma   90.00
#
_symmetry.space_group_name_H-M   'P 1'
#
loop_
_entity.id
_entity.type
_entity.pdbx_description
1 polymer ?
#
loop_
_entity_poly.entity_id
_entity_poly.type
_entity_poly.pdbx_seq_one_letter_code
_entity_poly.pdbx_strand_id
1 'polypeptide(L)'
;MGRPDRATGMGRLWERPGLDLPAFHQATEQLQTILRDPAALPALFDLLATATDSQIRQFAAVLTRRRLNNRWRRLAPEQRESLKSLVLTALQKETVHSVSVSLAQLSATIFRKEGLQGWPQFMNLLQHSTHSSHSPEKEVGLLLLSVVVSSQPEAFHAHQHELLQLLNETLSDVSFPGVLFYSLRTLT
;
A
#
# COMPACT_ATOMS: atom_id res chain seq x y z
N MET A 1 -16.86 -67.29 -4.80
CA MET A 1 -16.99 -66.38 -5.95
C MET A 1 -17.20 -64.98 -5.40
N GLY A 2 -16.18 -64.14 -5.50
CA GLY A 2 -16.09 -62.86 -4.78
C GLY A 2 -16.83 -61.72 -5.47
N ARG A 3 -17.32 -60.80 -4.64
CA ARG A 3 -17.49 -59.39 -4.98
C ARG A 3 -16.65 -58.61 -3.97
N PRO A 4 -15.65 -57.82 -4.39
CA PRO A 4 -14.93 -56.97 -3.47
C PRO A 4 -15.74 -55.69 -3.20
N ASP A 5 -15.97 -55.46 -1.92
CA ASP A 5 -16.57 -54.26 -1.36
C ASP A 5 -15.58 -53.09 -1.53
N ARG A 6 -15.83 -52.21 -2.50
CA ARG A 6 -15.07 -50.96 -2.67
C ARG A 6 -15.72 -49.85 -1.86
N ALA A 7 -15.58 -49.93 -0.55
CA ALA A 7 -15.99 -48.87 0.37
C ALA A 7 -14.95 -48.66 1.47
N THR A 8 -13.68 -48.45 1.09
CA THR A 8 -12.66 -48.02 2.06
C THR A 8 -11.61 -47.19 1.32
N GLY A 9 -11.83 -45.87 1.20
CA GLY A 9 -10.83 -45.03 0.51
C GLY A 9 -11.19 -43.58 0.20
N MET A 10 -12.27 -43.00 0.74
CA MET A 10 -12.59 -41.58 0.50
C MET A 10 -13.10 -40.87 1.76
N GLY A 11 -12.47 -41.15 2.91
CA GLY A 11 -12.83 -40.53 4.20
C GLY A 11 -11.80 -39.53 4.75
N ARG A 12 -10.72 -39.22 4.03
CA ARG A 12 -9.62 -38.37 4.53
C ARG A 12 -9.10 -37.39 3.47
N LEU A 13 -9.99 -36.59 2.89
CA LEU A 13 -9.61 -35.52 1.95
C LEU A 13 -10.15 -34.14 2.33
N TRP A 14 -10.79 -33.98 3.49
CA TRP A 14 -11.34 -32.71 3.97
C TRP A 14 -10.61 -32.11 5.18
N GLU A 15 -9.56 -32.76 5.70
CA GLU A 15 -8.62 -32.10 6.62
C GLU A 15 -7.62 -31.28 5.80
N ARG A 16 -8.11 -30.20 5.17
CA ARG A 16 -7.26 -29.02 5.07
C ARG A 16 -7.07 -28.54 6.51
N PRO A 17 -5.85 -28.33 7.01
CA PRO A 17 -5.68 -27.71 8.31
C PRO A 17 -6.37 -26.36 8.24
N GLY A 18 -7.55 -26.29 8.87
CA GLY A 18 -8.23 -25.03 9.09
C GLY A 18 -7.24 -24.14 9.81
N LEU A 19 -7.07 -22.93 9.31
CA LEU A 19 -6.32 -21.88 9.99
C LEU A 19 -6.66 -21.97 11.48
N ASP A 20 -5.70 -22.28 12.35
CA ASP A 20 -5.93 -22.39 13.79
C ASP A 20 -6.30 -20.98 14.29
N LEU A 21 -7.59 -20.63 14.20
CA LEU A 21 -8.12 -19.31 14.48
C LEU A 21 -7.68 -18.79 15.86
N PRO A 22 -7.61 -19.64 16.92
CA PRO A 22 -7.05 -19.25 18.21
C PRO A 22 -5.55 -18.91 18.15
N ALA A 23 -4.75 -19.70 17.43
CA ALA A 23 -3.32 -19.44 17.25
C ALA A 23 -3.07 -18.19 16.41
N PHE A 24 -3.90 -17.94 15.39
CA PHE A 24 -3.89 -16.72 14.61
C PHE A 24 -4.22 -15.50 15.48
N HIS A 25 -5.30 -15.54 16.26
CA HIS A 25 -5.65 -14.46 17.18
C HIS A 25 -4.54 -14.20 18.19
N GLN A 26 -3.99 -15.24 18.82
CA GLN A 26 -2.88 -15.12 19.76
C GLN A 26 -1.63 -14.50 19.11
N ALA A 27 -1.26 -14.95 17.90
CA ALA A 27 -0.15 -14.38 17.15
C ALA A 27 -0.41 -12.90 16.81
N THR A 28 -1.65 -12.54 16.42
CA THR A 28 -2.01 -11.14 16.15
C THR A 28 -1.98 -10.27 17.40
N GLU A 29 -2.38 -10.78 18.57
CA GLU A 29 -2.34 -10.04 19.83
C GLU A 29 -0.90 -9.83 20.33
N GLN A 30 -0.07 -10.86 20.26
CA GLN A 30 1.36 -10.76 20.58
C GLN A 30 2.05 -9.75 19.68
N LEU A 31 1.78 -9.82 18.38
CA LEU A 31 2.30 -8.88 17.42
C LEU A 31 1.76 -7.46 17.66
N GLN A 32 0.47 -7.28 17.97
CA GLN A 32 -0.05 -5.97 18.37
C GLN A 32 0.66 -5.41 19.62
N THR A 33 1.01 -6.26 20.58
CA THR A 33 1.72 -5.88 21.80
C THR A 33 3.15 -5.44 21.49
N ILE A 34 3.90 -6.21 20.70
CA ILE A 34 5.23 -5.84 20.20
C ILE A 34 5.16 -4.52 19.43
N LEU A 35 4.12 -4.35 18.60
CA LEU A 35 3.86 -3.14 17.83
C LEU A 35 3.30 -1.98 18.66
N ARG A 36 3.27 -2.05 19.99
CA ARG A 36 3.07 -0.87 20.89
C ARG A 36 4.40 -0.26 21.36
N ASP A 37 5.49 -1.01 21.28
CA ASP A 37 6.86 -0.58 21.61
C ASP A 37 7.42 0.42 20.58
N PRO A 38 7.82 1.64 20.95
CA PRO A 38 8.55 2.57 20.08
C PRO A 38 9.67 1.92 19.25
N ALA A 39 10.40 0.94 19.80
CA ALA A 39 11.49 0.22 19.15
C ALA A 39 11.06 -0.67 17.97
N ALA A 40 9.75 -0.92 17.79
CA ALA A 40 9.25 -1.71 16.66
C ALA A 40 9.27 -0.94 15.32
N LEU A 41 9.43 0.38 15.33
CA LEU A 41 9.35 1.18 14.11
C LEU A 41 10.53 0.95 13.13
N PRO A 42 11.80 0.92 13.58
CA PRO A 42 12.92 0.53 12.70
C PRO A 42 12.72 -0.85 12.07
N ALA A 43 12.25 -1.84 12.83
CA ALA A 43 11.97 -3.17 12.29
C ALA A 43 10.90 -3.14 11.19
N LEU A 44 9.86 -2.31 11.31
CA LEU A 44 8.88 -2.13 10.23
C LEU A 44 9.49 -1.48 8.98
N PHE A 45 10.45 -0.57 9.14
CA PHE A 45 11.15 0.05 8.02
C PHE A 45 12.03 -0.97 7.30
N ASP A 46 12.74 -1.80 8.06
CA ASP A 46 13.57 -2.88 7.51
C ASP A 46 12.70 -3.89 6.75
N LEU A 47 11.54 -4.28 7.29
CA LEU A 47 10.60 -5.17 6.61
C LEU A 47 10.05 -4.57 5.31
N LEU A 48 9.74 -3.28 5.30
CA LEU A 48 9.34 -2.57 4.07
C LEU A 48 10.44 -2.59 3.01
N ALA A 49 11.70 -2.46 3.43
CA ALA A 49 12.85 -2.39 2.52
C ALA A 49 13.29 -3.75 1.99
N THR A 50 13.23 -4.80 2.82
CA THR A 50 13.98 -6.05 2.60
C THR A 50 13.12 -7.30 2.51
N ALA A 51 11.85 -7.27 2.95
CA ALA A 51 11.04 -8.49 2.97
C ALA A 51 10.74 -8.97 1.54
N THR A 52 11.04 -10.23 1.28
CA THR A 52 10.77 -10.89 0.00
C THR A 52 9.28 -11.23 -0.15
N ASP A 53 8.62 -11.58 0.96
CA ASP A 53 7.20 -11.89 1.01
C ASP A 53 6.34 -10.61 0.91
N SER A 54 5.42 -10.60 -0.07
CA SER A 54 4.54 -9.46 -0.32
C SER A 54 3.52 -9.23 0.80
N GLN A 55 3.06 -10.28 1.49
CA GLN A 55 2.16 -10.15 2.63
C GLN A 55 2.87 -9.45 3.78
N ILE A 56 4.16 -9.76 4.01
CA ILE A 56 4.97 -9.10 5.04
C ILE A 56 5.17 -7.62 4.69
N ARG A 57 5.51 -7.28 3.44
CA ARG A 57 5.63 -5.87 3.02
C ARG A 57 4.31 -5.11 3.16
N GLN A 58 3.21 -5.70 2.69
CA GLN A 58 1.87 -5.12 2.81
C GLN A 58 1.54 -4.83 4.27
N PHE A 59 1.78 -5.81 5.13
CA PHE A 59 1.49 -5.71 6.54
C PHE A 59 2.36 -4.65 7.23
N ALA A 60 3.66 -4.61 6.92
CA ALA A 60 4.56 -3.58 7.42
C ALA A 60 4.09 -2.17 7.01
N ALA A 61 3.61 -1.98 5.78
CA ALA A 61 3.04 -0.71 5.32
C ALA A 61 1.80 -0.30 6.14
N VAL A 62 0.86 -1.23 6.33
CA VAL A 62 -0.38 -1.00 7.08
C VAL A 62 -0.09 -0.65 8.54
N LEU A 63 0.81 -1.38 9.19
CA LEU A 63 1.17 -1.16 10.58
C LEU A 63 1.93 0.15 10.79
N THR A 64 2.86 0.46 9.87
CA THR A 64 3.56 1.75 9.86
C THR A 64 2.53 2.87 9.77
N ARG A 65 1.60 2.81 8.81
CA ARG A 65 0.53 3.80 8.66
C ARG A 65 -0.27 4.00 9.96
N ARG A 66 -0.71 2.92 10.60
CA ARG A 66 -1.47 2.96 11.85
C ARG A 66 -0.68 3.66 12.97
N ARG A 67 0.63 3.43 13.02
CA ARG A 67 1.56 4.07 13.97
C ARG A 67 1.70 5.56 13.74
N LEU A 68 1.84 6.00 12.50
CA LEU A 68 2.08 7.41 12.17
C LEU A 68 0.89 8.31 12.49
N ASN A 69 -0.34 7.80 12.37
CA ASN A 69 -1.57 8.57 12.61
C ASN A 69 -1.53 9.37 13.92
N ASN A 70 -1.01 8.76 15.00
CA ASN A 70 -0.98 9.36 16.34
C ASN A 70 0.43 9.77 16.81
N ARG A 71 1.50 9.31 16.15
CA ARG A 71 2.87 9.45 16.65
C ARG A 71 3.85 10.14 15.70
N TRP A 72 3.42 10.64 14.53
CA TRP A 72 4.30 11.31 13.55
C TRP A 72 5.23 12.36 14.19
N ARG A 73 4.66 13.27 14.99
CA ARG A 73 5.42 14.36 15.65
C ARG A 73 6.43 13.88 16.70
N ARG A 74 6.35 12.62 17.15
CA ARG A 74 7.28 12.03 18.12
C ARG A 74 8.50 11.39 17.45
N LEU A 75 8.46 11.20 16.13
CA LEU A 75 9.62 10.71 15.39
C LEU A 75 10.68 11.81 15.28
N ALA A 76 11.95 11.42 15.38
CA ALA A 76 13.04 12.33 15.09
C ALA A 76 12.98 12.76 13.61
N PRO A 77 13.40 13.99 13.25
CA PRO A 77 13.39 14.46 11.87
C PRO A 77 14.07 13.50 10.89
N GLU A 78 15.20 12.93 11.28
CA GLU A 78 15.99 11.99 10.47
C GLU A 78 15.19 10.72 10.16
N GLN A 79 14.40 10.23 11.12
CA GLN A 79 13.53 9.07 10.92
C GLN A 79 12.38 9.38 9.97
N ARG A 80 11.86 10.61 9.98
CA ARG A 80 10.81 11.04 9.03
C ARG A 80 11.37 11.12 7.62
N GLU A 81 12.56 11.69 7.42
CA GLU A 81 13.22 11.74 6.11
C GLU A 81 13.57 10.36 5.57
N SER A 82 14.09 9.48 6.43
CA SER A 82 14.38 8.09 6.09
C SER A 82 13.12 7.37 5.63
N LEU A 83 12.02 7.50 6.37
CA LEU A 83 10.75 6.88 5.99
C LEU A 83 10.17 7.45 4.69
N LYS A 84 10.24 8.77 4.49
CA LYS A 84 9.83 9.41 3.23
C LYS A 84 10.58 8.80 2.05
N SER A 85 11.90 8.69 2.15
CA SER A 85 12.76 8.13 1.10
C SER A 85 12.47 6.64 0.87
N LEU A 86 12.29 5.88 1.95
CA LEU A 86 11.96 4.46 1.92
C LEU A 86 10.65 4.20 1.19
N VAL A 87 9.58 4.94 1.51
CA VAL A 87 8.26 4.73 0.91
C VAL A 87 8.26 5.06 -0.58
N LEU A 88 8.93 6.13 -1.00
CA LEU A 88 9.06 6.47 -2.43
C LEU A 88 9.84 5.38 -3.18
N THR A 89 10.91 4.86 -2.58
CA THR A 89 11.70 3.77 -3.17
C THR A 89 10.91 2.47 -3.25
N ALA A 90 10.14 2.15 -2.20
CA ALA A 90 9.30 0.97 -2.16
C ALA A 90 8.20 1.03 -3.23
N LEU A 91 7.54 2.17 -3.40
CA LEU A 91 6.53 2.37 -4.45
C LEU A 91 7.07 2.12 -5.87
N GLN A 92 8.29 2.59 -6.16
CA GLN A 92 8.91 2.40 -7.48
C GLN A 92 9.32 0.95 -7.76
N LYS A 93 9.62 0.17 -6.73
CA LYS A 93 10.07 -1.22 -6.87
C LYS A 93 8.95 -2.25 -6.74
N GLU A 94 7.81 -1.86 -6.17
CA GLU A 94 6.75 -2.80 -5.85
C GLU A 94 6.04 -3.30 -7.10
N THR A 95 5.86 -4.62 -7.18
CA THR A 95 5.21 -5.30 -8.29
C THR A 95 3.85 -5.88 -7.90
N VAL A 96 3.57 -6.00 -6.59
CA VAL A 96 2.33 -6.54 -6.07
C VAL A 96 1.35 -5.42 -5.72
N HIS A 97 0.25 -5.38 -6.46
CA HIS A 97 -0.76 -4.33 -6.37
C HIS A 97 -1.30 -4.08 -4.94
N SER A 98 -1.56 -5.13 -4.15
CA SER A 98 -2.07 -4.97 -2.78
C SER A 98 -1.08 -4.26 -1.86
N VAL A 99 0.22 -4.45 -2.11
CA VAL A 99 1.29 -3.74 -1.40
C VAL A 99 1.35 -2.30 -1.89
N SER A 100 1.28 -2.05 -3.20
CA SER A 100 1.23 -0.69 -3.77
C SER A 100 0.08 0.14 -3.20
N VAL A 101 -1.11 -0.46 -3.04
CA VAL A 101 -2.26 0.20 -2.39
C VAL A 101 -1.95 0.57 -0.94
N SER A 102 -1.31 -0.34 -0.20
CA SER A 102 -0.96 -0.12 1.22
C SER A 102 0.13 0.96 1.37
N LEU A 103 1.10 0.99 0.46
CA LEU A 103 2.13 2.02 0.36
C LEU A 103 1.52 3.38 -0.03
N ALA A 104 0.61 3.43 -0.99
CA ALA A 104 -0.08 4.67 -1.37
C ALA A 104 -0.88 5.27 -0.20
N GLN A 105 -1.55 4.42 0.59
CA GLN A 105 -2.25 4.85 1.80
C GLN A 105 -1.30 5.33 2.90
N LEU A 106 -0.11 4.72 3.02
CA LEU A 106 0.95 5.19 3.91
C LEU A 106 1.47 6.55 3.45
N SER A 107 1.74 6.72 2.16
CA SER A 107 2.14 7.99 1.56
C SER A 107 1.12 9.09 1.81
N ALA A 108 -0.17 8.84 1.61
CA ALA A 108 -1.23 9.82 1.92
C ALA A 108 -1.23 10.21 3.40
N THR A 109 -0.92 9.27 4.30
CA THR A 109 -0.80 9.56 5.73
C THR A 109 0.38 10.45 6.05
N ILE A 110 1.54 10.23 5.41
CA ILE A 110 2.72 11.08 5.55
C ILE A 110 2.45 12.46 4.93
N PHE A 111 1.89 12.50 3.72
CA PHE A 111 1.55 13.72 3.00
C PHE A 111 0.63 14.64 3.82
N ARG A 112 -0.40 14.10 4.48
CA ARG A 112 -1.26 14.89 5.38
C ARG A 112 -0.52 15.56 6.54
N LYS A 113 0.64 15.04 6.94
CA LYS A 113 1.43 15.57 8.05
C LYS A 113 2.50 16.56 7.59
N GLU A 114 3.08 16.33 6.43
CA GLU A 114 4.20 17.11 5.88
C GLU A 114 3.72 18.22 4.92
N GLY A 115 2.64 17.95 4.18
CA GLY A 115 2.18 18.77 3.07
C GLY A 115 3.17 18.77 1.89
N LEU A 116 2.82 19.55 0.87
CA LEU A 116 3.63 19.71 -0.35
C LEU A 116 5.04 20.24 -0.06
N GLN A 117 5.14 21.24 0.83
CA GLN A 117 6.41 21.90 1.16
C GLN A 117 7.35 21.00 1.97
N GLY A 118 6.80 20.15 2.84
CA GLY A 118 7.58 19.22 3.66
C GLY A 118 8.02 17.96 2.92
N TRP A 119 7.46 17.68 1.74
CA TRP A 119 7.78 16.48 0.97
C TRP A 119 7.74 16.71 -0.55
N PRO A 120 8.60 17.58 -1.11
CA PRO A 120 8.60 17.89 -2.54
C PRO A 120 8.89 16.68 -3.44
N GLN A 121 9.70 15.72 -2.95
CA GLN A 121 10.03 14.49 -3.69
C GLN A 121 8.79 13.64 -4.00
N PHE A 122 7.76 13.74 -3.16
CA PHE A 122 6.47 13.08 -3.40
C PHE A 122 5.81 13.57 -4.68
N MET A 123 5.79 14.89 -4.89
CA MET A 123 5.19 15.48 -6.09
C MET A 123 5.98 15.15 -7.35
N ASN A 124 7.31 15.13 -7.25
CA ASN A 124 8.15 14.71 -8.37
C ASN A 124 7.83 13.27 -8.80
N LEU A 125 7.71 12.35 -7.84
CA LEU A 125 7.30 10.96 -8.14
C LEU A 125 5.91 10.92 -8.77
N LEU A 126 4.95 11.66 -8.21
CA LEU A 126 3.57 11.69 -8.70
C LEU A 126 3.50 12.18 -10.15
N GLN A 127 4.11 13.33 -10.45
CA GLN A 127 4.15 13.90 -11.80
C GLN A 127 4.87 12.98 -12.79
N HIS A 128 6.00 12.40 -12.40
CA HIS A 128 6.74 11.48 -13.26
C HIS A 128 5.92 10.23 -13.59
N SER A 129 5.39 9.56 -12.57
CA SER A 129 4.64 8.32 -12.73
C SER A 129 3.36 8.51 -13.52
N THR A 130 2.56 9.55 -13.25
CA THR A 130 1.29 9.78 -13.97
C THR A 130 1.46 10.13 -15.45
N HIS A 131 2.63 10.63 -15.84
CA HIS A 131 2.97 10.94 -17.24
C HIS A 131 3.84 9.86 -17.91
N SER A 132 4.15 8.77 -17.20
CA SER A 132 4.92 7.67 -17.77
C SER A 132 4.17 7.01 -18.92
N SER A 133 4.89 6.67 -19.98
CA SER A 133 4.37 5.82 -21.06
C SER A 133 4.32 4.34 -20.66
N HIS A 134 4.94 3.97 -19.53
CA HIS A 134 4.92 2.62 -18.98
C HIS A 134 3.66 2.38 -18.16
N SER A 135 2.72 1.58 -18.68
CA SER A 135 1.39 1.42 -18.08
C SER A 135 1.38 1.00 -16.60
N PRO A 136 2.15 0.00 -16.15
CA PRO A 136 2.21 -0.33 -14.72
C PRO A 136 2.70 0.82 -13.82
N GLU A 137 3.62 1.65 -14.31
CA GLU A 137 4.11 2.80 -13.55
C GLU A 137 3.05 3.91 -13.50
N LYS A 138 2.40 4.15 -14.64
CA LYS A 138 1.27 5.08 -14.76
C LYS A 138 0.10 4.68 -13.87
N GLU A 139 -0.23 3.39 -13.81
CA GLU A 139 -1.26 2.84 -12.94
C GLU A 139 -0.93 3.12 -11.47
N VAL A 140 0.30 2.84 -11.02
CA VAL A 140 0.73 3.12 -9.64
C VAL A 140 0.71 4.63 -9.34
N GLY A 141 1.11 5.47 -10.30
CA GLY A 141 1.01 6.93 -10.19
C GLY A 141 -0.43 7.40 -9.99
N LEU A 142 -1.37 6.88 -10.77
CA LEU A 142 -2.79 7.21 -10.66
C LEU A 142 -3.44 6.62 -9.40
N LEU A 143 -3.03 5.42 -8.97
CA LEU A 143 -3.38 4.89 -7.66
C LEU A 143 -2.96 5.87 -6.56
N LEU A 144 -1.70 6.30 -6.58
CA LEU A 144 -1.17 7.22 -5.60
C LEU A 144 -1.93 8.55 -5.62
N LEU A 145 -2.18 9.09 -6.81
CA LEU A 145 -2.98 10.30 -7.01
C LEU A 145 -4.36 10.16 -6.39
N SER A 146 -5.09 9.09 -6.73
CA SER A 146 -6.45 8.85 -6.23
C SER A 146 -6.49 8.83 -4.70
N VAL A 147 -5.53 8.15 -4.06
CA VAL A 147 -5.51 8.02 -2.60
C VAL A 147 -5.17 9.35 -1.92
N VAL A 148 -4.26 10.15 -2.49
CA VAL A 148 -3.86 11.43 -1.89
C VAL A 148 -4.90 12.53 -2.13
N VAL A 149 -5.49 12.61 -3.32
CA VAL A 149 -6.59 13.54 -3.63
C VAL A 149 -7.80 13.25 -2.73
N SER A 150 -8.23 11.98 -2.60
CA SER A 150 -9.32 11.64 -1.67
C SER A 150 -8.97 11.93 -0.20
N SER A 151 -7.68 11.91 0.16
CA SER A 151 -7.24 12.12 1.54
C SER A 151 -7.08 13.59 1.92
N GLN A 152 -6.78 14.48 0.97
CA GLN A 152 -6.55 15.91 1.19
C GLN A 152 -6.80 16.72 -0.11
N PRO A 153 -8.06 16.85 -0.55
CA PRO A 153 -8.39 17.46 -1.84
C PRO A 153 -8.00 18.94 -1.92
N GLU A 154 -8.02 19.66 -0.79
CA GLU A 154 -7.71 21.09 -0.74
C GLU A 154 -6.26 21.38 -1.13
N ALA A 155 -5.35 20.41 -0.92
CA ALA A 155 -3.94 20.54 -1.31
C ALA A 155 -3.76 20.64 -2.83
N PHE A 156 -4.75 20.21 -3.62
CA PHE A 156 -4.68 20.16 -5.08
C PHE A 156 -5.48 21.24 -5.77
N HIS A 157 -6.11 22.16 -5.03
CA HIS A 157 -6.91 23.24 -5.62
C HIS A 157 -6.11 24.09 -6.64
N ALA A 158 -4.85 24.37 -6.35
CA ALA A 158 -3.96 25.12 -7.26
C ALA A 158 -3.65 24.36 -8.57
N HIS A 159 -3.78 23.03 -8.56
CA HIS A 159 -3.47 22.13 -9.68
C HIS A 159 -4.72 21.53 -10.32
N GLN A 160 -5.92 22.00 -9.96
CA GLN A 160 -7.18 21.36 -10.36
C GLN A 160 -7.33 21.26 -11.88
N HIS A 161 -6.90 22.27 -12.63
CA HIS A 161 -6.97 22.25 -14.09
C HIS A 161 -6.07 21.17 -14.70
N GLU A 162 -4.81 21.10 -14.25
CA GLU A 162 -3.84 20.08 -14.68
C GLU A 162 -4.32 18.67 -14.35
N LEU A 163 -4.91 18.49 -13.16
CA LEU A 163 -5.51 17.21 -12.76
C LEU A 163 -6.67 16.81 -13.66
N LEU A 164 -7.59 17.72 -13.97
CA LEU A 164 -8.72 17.42 -14.85
C LEU A 164 -8.27 17.09 -16.27
N GLN A 165 -7.24 17.77 -16.78
CA GLN A 165 -6.64 17.45 -18.08
C GLN A 165 -6.04 16.04 -18.07
N LEU A 166 -5.19 15.73 -17.10
CA LEU A 166 -4.59 14.40 -16.93
C LEU A 166 -5.67 13.31 -16.86
N LEU A 167 -6.71 13.52 -16.05
CA LEU A 167 -7.80 12.55 -15.90
C LEU A 167 -8.60 12.38 -17.20
N ASN A 168 -8.86 13.45 -17.95
CA ASN A 168 -9.54 13.36 -19.23
C ASN A 168 -8.73 12.54 -20.26
N GLU A 169 -7.41 12.72 -20.29
CA GLU A 169 -6.50 11.94 -21.13
C GLU A 169 -6.49 10.47 -20.73
N THR A 170 -6.39 10.16 -19.43
CA THR A 170 -6.30 8.79 -18.93
C THR A 170 -7.62 8.04 -18.98
N LEU A 171 -8.76 8.73 -18.88
CA LEU A 171 -10.08 8.15 -19.09
C LEU A 171 -10.34 7.76 -20.55
N SER A 172 -9.64 8.41 -21.48
CA SER A 172 -9.73 8.09 -22.92
C SER A 172 -8.91 6.85 -23.29
N ASP A 173 -7.96 6.44 -22.45
CA ASP A 173 -7.12 5.26 -22.67
C ASP A 173 -7.73 4.00 -22.03
N VAL A 174 -8.56 3.30 -22.79
CA VAL A 174 -9.22 2.05 -22.37
C VAL A 174 -8.31 0.82 -22.42
N SER A 175 -7.07 0.98 -22.88
CA SER A 175 -6.12 -0.14 -23.07
C SER A 175 -5.66 -0.73 -21.74
N PHE A 176 -5.75 0.05 -20.66
CA PHE A 176 -5.24 -0.31 -19.34
C PHE A 176 -6.32 -0.12 -18.26
N PRO A 177 -7.03 -1.20 -17.87
CA PRO A 177 -8.15 -1.12 -16.93
C PRO A 177 -7.80 -0.48 -15.57
N GLY A 178 -6.57 -0.69 -15.07
CA GLY A 178 -6.12 -0.08 -13.82
C GLY A 178 -5.96 1.44 -13.91
N VAL A 179 -5.41 1.95 -15.01
CA VAL A 179 -5.31 3.40 -15.31
C VAL A 179 -6.70 4.02 -15.33
N LEU A 180 -7.65 3.41 -16.04
CA LEU A 180 -9.04 3.86 -16.09
C LEU A 180 -9.68 3.84 -14.69
N PHE A 181 -9.55 2.73 -13.97
CA PHE A 181 -10.12 2.56 -12.63
C PHE A 181 -9.64 3.65 -11.66
N TYR A 182 -8.33 3.92 -11.61
CA TYR A 182 -7.80 4.93 -10.70
C TYR A 182 -8.07 6.36 -11.15
N SER A 183 -8.21 6.59 -12.45
CA SER A 183 -8.67 7.88 -12.97
C SER A 183 -10.10 8.17 -12.51
N LEU A 184 -11.01 7.21 -12.67
CA LEU A 184 -12.39 7.30 -12.18
C LEU A 184 -12.43 7.48 -10.66
N ARG A 185 -11.66 6.67 -9.93
CA ARG A 185 -11.59 6.75 -8.46
C ARG A 185 -11.11 8.11 -7.96
N THR A 186 -10.28 8.82 -8.73
CA THR A 186 -9.81 10.16 -8.34
C THR A 186 -10.96 11.19 -8.39
N LEU A 187 -12.00 10.93 -9.19
CA LEU A 187 -13.17 11.82 -9.36
C LEU A 187 -14.31 11.55 -8.36
N THR A 188 -14.32 10.39 -7.70
CA THR A 188 -15.40 9.93 -6.80
C THR A 188 -15.00 10.00 -5.33
#